data_AF-A0A0A9WCG1-F1
#
_entry.id   AF-A0A0A9WCG1-F1
#
_cell.length_a   1.000
_cell.length_b   1.000
_cell.length_c   1.000
_cell.angle_alpha   90.00
_cell.angle_beta   90.00
_cell.angle_gamma   90.00
#
_symmetry.space_group_name_H-M   'P 1'
#
loop_
_entity.id
_entity.type
_entity.pdbx_description
1 polymer ?
#
loop_
_entity_poly.entity_id
_entity_poly.type
_entity_poly.pdbx_seq_one_letter_code
_entity_poly.pdbx_strand_id
1 'polypeptide(L)'
;MQFNGFEQLCINFTNEKLQQFFNHHMFVLEQEEYKREGINWVFIDFGMDLLACIELIEKPMGILSILEEESMFPKATDKTFEDKLITNHLGKSPNFRKPAVPKPGQQAGHFAIAHYAGCVSYNITGWLEKNKDPLNDTVVDQYKKGTNKLLCEIFADHPGQSGAPGGDAGGKGGRGKKGGGFATVSSSYKEQLNNLMTTLKSTQPHFVRCIIPNELKQPGVIDSHLVMHQLTCNGVLEGIRICRKGFPNRMNYPDFKLRYKILYAKGVKDNMSPEEAAKVILEGAAVDPEQWRLG
;
A
#
# COMPACT_ATOMS: atom_id res chain seq x y z
N MET A 1 -17.00 8.04 3.51
CA MET A 1 -17.09 7.47 4.86
C MET A 1 -17.03 8.60 5.88
N GLN A 2 -17.91 8.62 6.88
CA GLN A 2 -18.07 9.76 7.81
C GLN A 2 -17.18 9.70 9.07
N PHE A 3 -16.46 8.59 9.31
CA PHE A 3 -15.60 8.42 10.48
C PHE A 3 -14.46 7.44 10.16
N ASN A 4 -13.20 7.86 10.34
CA ASN A 4 -12.02 7.02 10.11
C ASN A 4 -11.26 6.86 11.43
N GLY A 5 -11.34 5.67 12.03
CA GLY A 5 -10.65 5.32 13.28
C GLY A 5 -9.31 4.60 13.05
N PHE A 6 -8.82 3.93 14.10
CA PHE A 6 -7.56 3.20 14.11
C PHE A 6 -7.54 2.06 13.09
N GLU A 7 -8.64 1.33 12.99
CA GLU A 7 -8.80 0.21 12.06
C GLU A 7 -8.66 0.69 10.60
N GLN A 8 -9.23 1.85 10.29
CA GLN A 8 -9.13 2.44 8.95
C GLN A 8 -7.70 2.93 8.66
N LEU A 9 -6.97 3.44 9.67
CA LEU A 9 -5.55 3.78 9.51
C LEU A 9 -4.74 2.53 9.16
N CYS A 10 -4.95 1.42 9.88
CA CYS A 10 -4.28 0.15 9.58
C CYS A 10 -4.57 -0.29 8.14
N ILE A 11 -5.84 -0.36 7.74
CA ILE A 11 -6.25 -0.76 6.38
C ILE A 11 -5.59 0.14 5.32
N ASN A 12 -5.67 1.47 5.51
CA ASN A 12 -5.09 2.42 4.56
C ASN A 12 -3.57 2.31 4.50
N PHE A 13 -2.90 2.06 5.62
CA PHE A 13 -1.46 1.82 5.66
C PHE A 13 -1.04 0.57 4.89
N THR A 14 -1.80 -0.53 5.01
CA THR A 14 -1.57 -1.73 4.17
C THR A 14 -1.77 -1.41 2.70
N ASN A 15 -2.83 -0.68 2.34
CA ASN A 15 -3.07 -0.28 0.96
C ASN A 15 -1.95 0.61 0.42
N GLU A 16 -1.36 1.50 1.23
CA GLU A 16 -0.20 2.31 0.85
C GLU A 16 1.01 1.42 0.51
N LYS A 17 1.31 0.42 1.36
CA LYS A 17 2.40 -0.55 1.11
C LYS A 17 2.14 -1.42 -0.12
N LEU A 18 0.92 -1.91 -0.30
CA LEU A 18 0.54 -2.70 -1.46
C LEU A 18 0.61 -1.88 -2.74
N GLN A 19 0.23 -0.60 -2.69
CA GLN A 19 0.37 0.30 -3.83
C GLN A 19 1.85 0.58 -4.14
N GLN A 20 2.70 0.76 -3.13
CA GLN A 20 4.14 0.92 -3.33
C GLN A 20 4.75 -0.34 -3.96
N PHE A 21 4.33 -1.52 -3.50
CA PHE A 21 4.75 -2.80 -4.07
C PHE A 21 4.29 -2.96 -5.53
N PHE A 22 3.04 -2.61 -5.84
CA PHE A 22 2.53 -2.59 -7.21
C PHE A 22 3.34 -1.65 -8.10
N ASN A 23 3.55 -0.41 -7.64
CA ASN A 23 4.35 0.57 -8.34
C ASN A 23 5.73 -0.03 -8.64
N HIS A 24 6.48 -0.41 -7.61
CA HIS A 24 7.83 -0.98 -7.77
C HIS A 24 7.86 -2.15 -8.75
N HIS A 25 6.94 -3.11 -8.64
CA HIS A 25 6.92 -4.27 -9.52
C HIS A 25 6.60 -3.92 -10.98
N MET A 26 5.58 -3.10 -11.20
CA MET A 26 5.22 -2.62 -12.55
C MET A 26 6.41 -1.89 -13.20
N PHE A 27 7.18 -1.12 -12.43
CA PHE A 27 8.37 -0.43 -12.92
C PHE A 27 9.52 -1.34 -13.26
N VAL A 28 9.86 -2.28 -12.38
CA VAL A 28 10.97 -3.21 -12.61
C VAL A 28 10.71 -4.02 -13.87
N LEU A 29 9.49 -4.54 -14.05
CA LEU A 29 9.13 -5.27 -15.26
C LEU A 29 9.20 -4.40 -16.52
N GLU A 30 8.71 -3.15 -16.47
CA GLU A 30 8.78 -2.23 -17.60
C GLU A 30 10.24 -1.91 -17.98
N GLN A 31 11.11 -1.76 -16.99
CA GLN A 31 12.53 -1.49 -17.19
C GLN A 31 13.28 -2.70 -17.75
N GLU A 32 12.98 -3.90 -17.25
CA GLU A 32 13.53 -5.15 -17.78
C GLU A 32 13.13 -5.37 -19.24
N GLU A 33 11.90 -5.01 -19.60
CA GLU A 33 11.41 -5.04 -20.98
C GLU A 33 12.22 -4.11 -21.88
N TYR A 34 12.32 -2.81 -21.52
CA TYR A 34 13.09 -1.86 -22.32
C TYR A 34 14.57 -2.25 -22.44
N LYS A 35 15.14 -2.82 -21.38
CA LYS A 35 16.51 -3.34 -21.43
C LYS A 35 16.63 -4.55 -22.36
N ARG A 36 15.66 -5.45 -22.35
CA ARG A 36 15.62 -6.63 -23.24
C ARG A 36 15.48 -6.22 -24.71
N GLU A 37 14.65 -5.22 -24.98
CA GLU A 37 14.41 -4.60 -26.28
C GLU A 37 15.55 -3.63 -26.70
N GLY A 38 16.52 -3.35 -25.83
CA GLY A 38 17.63 -2.43 -26.14
C GLY A 38 17.19 -0.96 -26.28
N ILE A 39 16.02 -0.60 -25.75
CA ILE A 39 15.50 0.76 -25.75
C ILE A 39 16.26 1.61 -24.74
N ASN A 40 16.82 2.74 -25.20
CA ASN A 40 17.48 3.70 -24.34
C ASN A 40 16.43 4.49 -23.52
N TRP A 41 16.30 4.14 -22.25
CA TRP A 41 15.38 4.74 -21.29
C TRP A 41 16.12 5.14 -20.00
N VAL A 42 15.91 6.37 -19.54
CA VAL A 42 16.48 6.84 -18.27
C VAL A 42 15.67 6.28 -17.12
N PHE A 43 16.34 5.54 -16.23
CA PHE A 43 15.70 4.96 -15.05
C PHE A 43 15.15 6.06 -14.14
N ILE A 44 13.84 6.01 -13.89
CA ILE A 44 13.17 6.85 -12.91
C ILE A 44 12.57 5.91 -11.87
N ASP A 45 12.96 6.08 -10.61
CA ASP A 45 12.37 5.35 -9.48
C ASP A 45 11.17 6.13 -8.93
N PHE A 46 9.98 5.67 -9.28
CA PHE A 46 8.72 6.20 -8.80
C PHE A 46 8.23 5.50 -7.52
N GLY A 47 8.98 4.51 -7.00
CA GLY A 47 8.71 3.88 -5.71
C GLY A 47 8.87 4.83 -4.52
N MET A 48 9.50 5.98 -4.75
CA MET A 48 9.77 7.03 -3.76
C MET A 48 8.55 7.92 -3.45
N ASP A 49 7.58 8.03 -4.37
CA ASP A 49 6.43 8.96 -4.22
C ASP A 49 5.52 8.59 -3.02
N LEU A 50 5.47 7.30 -2.67
CA LEU A 50 4.65 6.75 -1.57
C LEU A 50 5.44 6.59 -0.27
N LEU A 51 6.78 6.63 -0.35
CA LEU A 51 7.66 6.31 0.77
C LEU A 51 7.46 7.29 1.92
N ALA A 52 7.30 8.59 1.64
CA ALA A 52 7.10 9.61 2.67
C ALA A 52 5.84 9.36 3.53
N CYS A 53 4.76 8.83 2.93
CA CYS A 53 3.55 8.47 3.66
C CYS A 53 3.74 7.21 4.51
N ILE A 54 4.42 6.20 3.96
CA ILE A 54 4.71 4.93 4.66
C ILE A 54 5.62 5.21 5.86
N GLU A 55 6.68 5.99 5.67
CA GLU A 55 7.63 6.35 6.71
C GLU A 55 6.99 7.15 7.84
N LEU A 56 6.11 8.10 7.51
CA LEU A 56 5.32 8.83 8.50
C LEU A 56 4.56 7.89 9.45
N ILE A 57 4.08 6.74 8.96
CA ILE A 57 3.27 5.81 9.75
C ILE A 57 4.13 4.85 10.56
N GLU A 58 5.17 4.25 9.96
CA GLU A 58 5.87 3.09 10.55
C GLU A 58 7.28 3.32 11.10
N LYS A 59 7.95 4.39 10.68
CA LYS A 59 9.33 4.64 11.13
C LYS A 59 9.34 4.99 12.63
N PRO A 60 10.52 4.90 13.28
CA PRO A 60 10.70 5.47 14.60
C PRO A 60 10.22 6.93 14.64
N MET A 61 9.55 7.33 15.71
CA MET A 61 8.87 8.64 15.83
C MET A 61 7.75 8.88 14.81
N GLY A 62 7.31 7.85 14.07
CA GLY A 62 6.10 7.88 13.25
C GLY A 62 4.84 7.64 14.07
N ILE A 63 3.68 7.68 13.40
CA ILE A 63 2.36 7.62 14.05
C ILE A 63 2.21 6.38 14.93
N LEU A 64 2.55 5.19 14.43
CA LEU A 64 2.40 3.95 15.19
C LEU A 64 3.40 3.86 16.34
N SER A 65 4.62 4.39 16.19
CA SER A 65 5.63 4.44 17.26
C SER A 65 5.18 5.33 18.41
N ILE A 66 4.65 6.53 18.11
CA ILE A 66 4.15 7.45 19.13
C ILE A 66 2.92 6.85 19.83
N LEU A 67 2.05 6.14 19.09
CA LEU A 67 0.90 5.45 19.66
C LEU A 67 1.33 4.35 20.63
N GLU A 68 2.35 3.56 20.25
CA GLU A 68 2.94 2.51 21.09
C GLU A 68 3.51 3.07 22.38
N GLU A 69 4.29 4.14 22.29
CA GLU A 69 4.87 4.82 23.45
C GLU A 69 3.78 5.37 24.38
N GLU A 70 2.80 6.12 23.86
CA GLU A 70 1.71 6.68 24.67
C GLU A 70 0.84 5.58 25.31
N SER A 71 0.68 4.43 24.66
CA SER A 71 -0.10 3.31 25.21
C SER A 71 0.53 2.72 26.48
N MET A 72 1.84 2.89 26.68
CA MET A 72 2.55 2.43 27.88
C MET A 72 2.46 3.40 29.07
N PHE A 73 2.04 4.65 28.86
CA PHE A 73 1.97 5.66 29.92
C PHE A 73 0.57 5.68 30.56
N PRO A 74 0.42 5.37 31.86
CA PRO A 74 -0.90 5.24 32.50
C PRO A 74 -1.73 6.54 32.53
N LYS A 75 -1.07 7.70 32.39
CA LYS A 75 -1.70 9.02 32.39
C LYS A 75 -1.84 9.62 30.99
N ALA A 76 -1.39 8.92 29.95
CA ALA A 76 -1.58 9.37 28.58
C ALA A 76 -3.07 9.33 28.23
N THR A 77 -3.48 10.27 27.40
CA THR A 77 -4.85 10.39 26.88
C THR A 77 -4.77 10.57 25.38
N ASP A 78 -5.88 10.37 24.67
CA ASP A 78 -5.91 10.63 23.23
C ASP A 78 -5.48 12.07 22.91
N LYS A 79 -5.70 13.02 23.84
CA LYS A 79 -5.25 14.40 23.69
C LYS A 79 -3.72 14.54 23.77
N THR A 80 -3.06 13.86 24.70
CA THR A 80 -1.58 13.90 24.78
C THR A 80 -0.95 13.24 23.56
N PHE A 81 -1.58 12.18 23.05
CA PHE A 81 -1.20 11.56 21.78
C PHE A 81 -1.35 12.54 20.60
N GLU A 82 -2.49 13.24 20.48
CA GLU A 82 -2.70 14.28 19.47
C GLU A 82 -1.60 15.34 19.48
N ASP A 83 -1.31 15.88 20.66
CA ASP A 83 -0.37 16.99 20.82
C ASP A 83 1.05 16.55 20.44
N LYS A 84 1.43 15.31 20.75
CA LYS A 84 2.70 14.71 20.29
C LYS A 84 2.75 14.53 18.78
N LEU A 85 1.68 14.06 18.14
CA LEU A 85 1.61 13.93 16.68
C LEU A 85 1.78 15.29 15.99
N ILE A 86 1.04 16.29 16.44
CA ILE A 86 1.08 17.65 15.90
C ILE A 86 2.48 18.23 16.07
N THR A 87 3.07 18.13 17.25
CA THR A 87 4.41 18.68 17.55
C THR A 87 5.52 18.04 16.70
N ASN A 88 5.42 16.73 16.45
CA ASN A 88 6.43 15.99 15.71
C ASN A 88 6.28 16.11 14.19
N HIS A 89 5.06 16.25 13.67
CA HIS A 89 4.82 16.12 12.22
C HIS A 89 4.22 17.36 11.55
N LEU A 90 3.45 18.19 12.24
CA LEU A 90 2.80 19.33 11.60
C LEU A 90 3.84 20.35 11.11
N GLY A 91 3.85 20.62 9.81
CA GLY A 91 4.82 21.52 9.17
C GLY A 91 6.21 20.91 8.96
N LYS A 92 6.45 19.67 9.41
CA LYS A 92 7.73 18.94 9.25
C LYS A 92 7.60 17.77 8.28
N SER A 93 6.47 17.07 8.31
CA SER A 93 6.20 15.91 7.45
C SER A 93 5.21 16.30 6.34
N PRO A 94 5.55 16.12 5.05
CA PRO A 94 4.73 16.62 3.92
C PRO A 94 3.35 15.94 3.83
N ASN A 95 3.25 14.68 4.24
CA ASN A 95 2.01 13.91 4.21
C ASN A 95 1.13 14.15 5.45
N PHE A 96 1.63 14.80 6.51
CA PHE A 96 0.85 15.09 7.71
C PHE A 96 0.15 16.43 7.58
N ARG A 97 -1.18 16.45 7.71
CA ARG A 97 -2.02 17.62 7.48
C ARG A 97 -2.97 17.87 8.64
N LYS A 98 -3.45 19.11 8.72
CA LYS A 98 -4.61 19.44 9.56
C LYS A 98 -5.85 18.72 9.02
N PRO A 99 -6.78 18.29 9.90
CA PRO A 99 -8.01 17.65 9.48
C PRO A 99 -8.86 18.61 8.64
N ALA A 100 -9.65 18.07 7.72
CA ALA A 100 -10.62 18.86 6.97
C ALA A 100 -11.71 19.40 7.93
N VAL A 101 -12.28 20.56 7.59
CA VAL A 101 -13.42 21.11 8.34
C VAL A 101 -14.57 20.10 8.29
N PRO A 102 -15.11 19.65 9.44
CA PRO A 102 -16.17 18.66 9.46
C PRO A 102 -17.42 19.21 8.79
N LYS A 103 -18.11 18.37 8.01
CA LYS A 103 -19.44 18.70 7.50
C LYS A 103 -20.45 18.68 8.64
N PRO A 104 -21.59 19.41 8.54
CA PRO A 104 -22.64 19.35 9.54
C PRO A 104 -23.05 17.89 9.86
N GLY A 105 -23.02 17.53 11.14
CA GLY A 105 -23.34 16.17 11.61
C GLY A 105 -22.17 15.17 11.60
N GLN A 106 -20.97 15.56 11.14
CA GLN A 106 -19.76 14.73 11.23
C GLN A 106 -18.89 15.13 12.41
N GLN A 107 -18.30 14.15 13.09
CA GLN A 107 -17.29 14.41 14.11
C GLN A 107 -16.01 14.93 13.46
N ALA A 108 -15.36 15.89 14.11
CA ALA A 108 -14.08 16.41 13.67
C ALA A 108 -13.01 15.30 13.71
N GLY A 109 -12.18 15.25 12.66
CA GLY A 109 -10.90 14.55 12.74
C GLY A 109 -9.92 15.35 13.60
N HIS A 110 -8.88 14.67 14.10
CA HIS A 110 -7.81 15.29 14.89
C HIS A 110 -6.58 15.59 14.01
N PHE A 111 -6.31 14.73 13.03
CA PHE A 111 -5.28 14.96 12.00
C PHE A 111 -5.71 14.35 10.67
N ALA A 112 -4.98 14.64 9.60
CA ALA A 112 -5.16 14.00 8.31
C ALA A 112 -3.83 13.54 7.70
N ILE A 113 -3.90 12.48 6.89
CA ILE A 113 -2.78 11.99 6.09
C ILE A 113 -3.12 12.17 4.61
N ALA A 114 -2.17 12.68 3.84
CA ALA A 114 -2.22 12.66 2.39
C ALA A 114 -1.72 11.29 1.90
N HIS A 115 -2.67 10.37 1.68
CA HIS A 115 -2.43 9.09 1.02
C HIS A 115 -2.40 9.29 -0.51
N TYR A 116 -1.89 8.31 -1.24
CA TYR A 116 -1.95 8.31 -2.71
C TYR A 116 -3.38 8.44 -3.26
N ALA A 117 -4.34 7.87 -2.54
CA ALA A 117 -5.76 7.87 -2.89
C ALA A 117 -6.48 9.18 -2.53
N GLY A 118 -5.81 10.09 -1.82
CA GLY A 118 -6.39 11.35 -1.35
C GLY A 118 -6.15 11.59 0.14
N CYS A 119 -6.66 12.73 0.62
CA CYS A 119 -6.48 13.12 2.01
C CYS A 119 -7.58 12.51 2.90
N VAL A 120 -7.17 11.79 3.94
CA VAL A 120 -8.07 11.13 4.89
C VAL A 120 -7.89 11.75 6.27
N SER A 121 -8.99 12.24 6.86
CA SER A 121 -9.01 12.75 8.24
C SER A 121 -9.33 11.63 9.21
N TYR A 122 -8.50 11.48 10.25
CA TYR A 122 -8.61 10.42 11.26
C TYR A 122 -9.09 10.98 12.59
N ASN A 123 -9.94 10.22 13.26
CA ASN A 123 -10.37 10.48 14.62
C ASN A 123 -9.66 9.50 15.56
N ILE A 124 -8.93 10.05 16.55
CA ILE A 124 -8.08 9.29 17.47
C ILE A 124 -8.79 8.84 18.74
N THR A 125 -10.07 9.16 18.91
CA THR A 125 -10.80 8.83 20.13
C THR A 125 -10.83 7.32 20.35
N GLY A 126 -10.36 6.89 21.52
CA GLY A 126 -10.25 5.50 21.93
C GLY A 126 -9.05 4.75 21.32
N TRP A 127 -8.13 5.42 20.61
CA TRP A 127 -6.98 4.72 20.00
C TRP A 127 -6.06 4.11 21.04
N LEU A 128 -5.76 4.82 22.13
CA LEU A 128 -4.90 4.27 23.18
C LEU A 128 -5.50 3.00 23.79
N GLU A 129 -6.79 3.01 24.13
CA GLU A 129 -7.47 1.84 24.69
C GLU A 129 -7.54 0.68 23.69
N LYS A 130 -7.87 0.96 22.43
CA LYS A 130 -7.87 -0.05 21.37
C LYS A 130 -6.48 -0.66 21.13
N ASN A 131 -5.43 0.13 21.25
CA ASN A 131 -4.07 -0.32 20.98
C ASN A 131 -3.47 -1.13 22.13
N LYS A 132 -3.97 -0.94 23.36
CA LYS A 132 -3.56 -1.71 24.55
C LYS A 132 -4.07 -3.16 24.55
N ASP A 133 -5.15 -3.44 23.83
CA ASP A 133 -5.84 -4.76 23.79
C ASP A 133 -5.95 -5.43 25.17
N PRO A 134 -6.61 -4.79 26.16
CA PRO A 134 -6.59 -5.26 27.53
C PRO A 134 -7.36 -6.58 27.68
N LEU A 135 -6.63 -7.70 27.62
CA LEU A 135 -7.11 -9.02 28.01
C LEU A 135 -6.84 -9.25 29.50
N ASN A 136 -7.85 -9.73 30.22
CA ASN A 136 -7.68 -10.11 31.62
C ASN A 136 -6.98 -11.47 31.69
N ASP A 137 -5.73 -11.46 32.11
CA ASP A 137 -4.89 -12.67 32.22
C ASP A 137 -5.50 -13.76 33.12
N THR A 138 -6.26 -13.40 34.16
CA THR A 138 -6.95 -14.38 35.02
C THR A 138 -8.05 -15.11 34.26
N VAL A 139 -8.78 -14.40 33.39
CA VAL A 139 -9.81 -15.01 32.53
C VAL A 139 -9.17 -15.90 31.47
N VAL A 140 -8.05 -15.47 30.89
CA VAL A 140 -7.29 -16.30 29.94
C VAL A 140 -6.82 -17.60 30.61
N ASP A 141 -6.29 -17.53 31.84
CA ASP A 141 -5.88 -18.72 32.59
C ASP A 141 -7.04 -19.68 32.87
N GLN A 142 -8.25 -19.16 33.09
CA GLN A 142 -9.46 -20.00 33.21
C GLN A 142 -9.80 -20.70 31.90
N TYR A 143 -9.69 -20.01 30.76
CA TYR A 143 -9.91 -20.62 29.44
C TYR A 143 -8.90 -21.72 29.13
N LYS A 144 -7.63 -21.54 29.50
CA LYS A 144 -6.57 -22.55 29.32
C LYS A 144 -6.78 -23.81 30.17
N LYS A 145 -7.47 -23.69 31.30
CA LYS A 145 -7.76 -24.79 32.25
C LYS A 145 -9.21 -25.27 32.16
N GLY A 146 -9.95 -24.82 31.16
CA GLY A 146 -11.35 -25.16 30.96
C GLY A 146 -11.55 -26.62 30.54
N THR A 147 -12.81 -27.05 30.51
CA THR A 147 -13.21 -28.39 30.06
C THR A 147 -13.42 -28.46 28.54
N ASN A 148 -13.56 -27.31 27.87
CA ASN A 148 -13.69 -27.23 26.42
C ASN A 148 -12.29 -27.30 25.78
N LYS A 149 -11.98 -28.45 25.18
CA LYS A 149 -10.67 -28.70 24.55
C LYS A 149 -10.32 -27.69 23.46
N LEU A 150 -11.28 -27.27 22.65
CA LEU A 150 -11.06 -26.26 21.61
C LEU A 150 -10.69 -24.91 22.22
N LEU A 151 -11.36 -24.53 23.31
CA LEU A 151 -11.05 -23.28 24.02
C LEU A 151 -9.65 -23.30 24.63
N CYS A 152 -9.21 -24.44 25.16
CA CYS A 152 -7.85 -24.60 25.67
C CYS A 152 -6.80 -24.52 24.55
N GLU A 153 -7.10 -25.09 23.38
CA GLU A 153 -6.21 -25.09 22.22
C GLU A 153 -6.01 -23.67 21.65
N ILE A 154 -7.07 -22.90 21.47
CA ILE A 154 -6.96 -21.54 20.90
C ILE A 154 -6.20 -20.55 21.81
N PHE A 155 -6.20 -20.77 23.13
CA PHE A 155 -5.49 -19.93 24.11
C PHE A 155 -4.13 -20.51 24.54
N ALA A 156 -3.67 -21.60 23.92
CA ALA A 156 -2.44 -22.30 24.33
C ALA A 156 -1.22 -21.36 24.29
N ASP A 157 -1.09 -20.60 23.19
CA ASP A 157 0.05 -19.71 22.91
C ASP A 157 -0.03 -18.35 23.63
N HIS A 158 -1.17 -18.03 24.26
CA HIS A 158 -1.30 -16.78 25.02
C HIS A 158 -0.53 -16.89 26.35
N PRO A 159 0.33 -15.91 26.72
CA PRO A 159 1.18 -16.01 27.91
C PRO A 159 0.39 -16.16 29.22
N GLY A 160 -0.77 -15.50 29.35
CA GLY A 160 -1.63 -15.58 30.53
C GLY A 160 -0.95 -15.03 31.79
N GLN A 161 -1.56 -15.25 32.97
CA GLN A 161 -1.03 -14.73 34.24
C GLN A 161 0.15 -15.57 34.76
N SER A 162 0.22 -16.82 34.31
CA SER A 162 1.17 -17.84 34.76
C SER A 162 2.45 -17.92 33.94
N GLY A 163 2.74 -16.90 33.13
CA GLY A 163 4.06 -16.66 32.51
C GLY A 163 5.14 -16.24 33.51
N ALA A 164 5.27 -16.94 34.65
CA ALA A 164 6.40 -16.79 35.55
C ALA A 164 7.55 -17.72 35.11
N PRO A 165 8.83 -17.29 35.21
CA PRO A 165 9.97 -18.04 34.72
C PRO A 165 10.28 -19.21 35.65
N GLY A 166 9.83 -20.41 35.30
CA GLY A 166 10.25 -21.63 35.99
C GLY A 166 9.32 -22.81 35.74
N GLY A 167 9.77 -23.75 34.92
CA GLY A 167 9.04 -25.00 34.69
C GLY A 167 9.61 -25.77 33.52
N ASP A 168 10.57 -26.62 33.82
CA ASP A 168 11.25 -27.56 32.92
C ASP A 168 10.23 -28.45 32.16
N ALA A 169 10.02 -28.21 30.88
CA ALA A 169 9.32 -29.13 29.98
C ALA A 169 9.93 -29.01 28.57
N GLY A 170 10.82 -29.94 28.25
CA GLY A 170 11.56 -30.02 26.99
C GLY A 170 10.69 -30.30 25.75
N GLY A 171 10.08 -29.26 25.20
CA GLY A 171 9.48 -29.26 23.86
C GLY A 171 10.24 -28.33 22.92
N LYS A 172 10.83 -28.87 21.84
CA LYS A 172 11.43 -28.09 20.75
C LYS A 172 10.34 -27.25 20.05
N GLY A 173 10.25 -25.97 20.37
CA GLY A 173 9.44 -25.01 19.61
C GLY A 173 9.52 -23.61 20.21
N GLY A 174 9.97 -22.64 19.40
CA GLY A 174 9.76 -21.22 19.67
C GLY A 174 10.52 -20.63 20.86
N ARG A 175 11.70 -20.08 20.59
CA ARG A 175 12.48 -19.23 21.50
C ARG A 175 11.65 -18.00 21.91
N GLY A 176 10.90 -18.09 23.00
CA GLY A 176 10.21 -16.95 23.62
C GLY A 176 11.24 -15.87 23.95
N LYS A 177 11.14 -14.72 23.27
CA LYS A 177 11.98 -13.55 23.53
C LYS A 177 11.81 -13.15 25.01
N LYS A 178 12.91 -13.20 25.76
CA LYS A 178 13.08 -12.41 26.99
C LYS A 178 12.90 -10.94 26.62
N GLY A 179 11.76 -10.37 26.98
CA GLY A 179 11.40 -8.98 26.72
C GLY A 179 9.89 -8.85 26.73
N GLY A 180 9.28 -8.88 27.92
CA GLY A 180 7.87 -8.53 28.14
C GLY A 180 7.65 -7.03 27.90
N GLY A 181 7.95 -6.56 26.69
CA GLY A 181 7.47 -5.28 26.21
C GLY A 181 5.96 -5.39 26.06
N PHE A 182 5.25 -4.40 26.58
CA PHE A 182 3.81 -4.23 26.39
C PHE A 182 3.45 -4.51 24.92
N ALA A 183 2.77 -5.63 24.66
CA ALA A 183 2.39 -6.02 23.31
C ALA A 183 1.20 -5.16 22.90
N THR A 184 1.38 -4.34 21.88
CA THR A 184 0.32 -3.47 21.36
C THR A 184 -0.25 -4.05 20.08
N VAL A 185 -1.52 -3.73 19.78
CA VAL A 185 -2.15 -4.13 18.51
C VAL A 185 -1.33 -3.64 17.31
N SER A 186 -0.84 -2.40 17.34
CA SER A 186 -0.03 -1.83 16.27
C SER A 186 1.30 -2.57 16.07
N SER A 187 1.94 -3.05 17.15
CA SER A 187 3.20 -3.79 17.04
C SER A 187 3.01 -5.15 16.37
N SER A 188 2.02 -5.94 16.81
CA SER A 188 1.65 -7.22 16.18
C SER A 188 1.23 -7.02 14.73
N TYR A 189 0.41 -6.00 14.47
CA TYR A 189 -0.02 -5.64 13.12
C TYR A 189 1.16 -5.32 12.18
N LYS A 190 2.11 -4.49 12.64
CA LYS A 190 3.32 -4.16 11.86
C LYS A 190 4.14 -5.41 11.55
N GLU A 191 4.33 -6.30 12.52
CA GLU A 191 5.07 -7.55 12.33
C GLU A 191 4.40 -8.43 11.26
N GLN A 192 3.09 -8.66 11.38
CA GLN A 192 2.33 -9.46 10.41
C GLN A 192 2.35 -8.84 9.02
N LEU A 193 2.17 -7.51 8.91
CA LEU A 193 2.24 -6.80 7.63
C LEU A 193 3.64 -6.91 7.01
N ASN A 194 4.71 -6.79 7.80
CA ASN A 194 6.07 -6.94 7.29
C ASN A 194 6.36 -8.35 6.81
N ASN A 195 5.86 -9.38 7.51
CA ASN A 195 5.94 -10.76 7.07
C ASN A 195 5.20 -10.95 5.73
N LEU A 196 3.97 -10.45 5.62
CA LEU A 196 3.19 -10.47 4.38
C LEU A 196 3.94 -9.81 3.22
N MET A 197 4.44 -8.58 3.42
CA MET A 197 5.18 -7.85 2.38
C MET A 197 6.47 -8.56 1.98
N THR A 198 7.13 -9.27 2.91
CA THR A 198 8.31 -10.09 2.62
C THR A 198 7.95 -11.27 1.73
N THR A 199 6.88 -11.99 2.05
CA THR A 199 6.38 -13.10 1.22
C THR A 199 5.99 -12.61 -0.19
N LEU A 200 5.27 -11.49 -0.29
CA LEU A 200 4.88 -10.93 -1.59
C LEU A 200 6.09 -10.58 -2.46
N LYS A 201 7.14 -10.00 -1.87
CA LYS A 201 8.40 -9.67 -2.57
C LYS A 201 9.16 -10.90 -3.10
N SER A 202 8.94 -12.08 -2.52
CA SER A 202 9.54 -13.33 -3.01
C SER A 202 8.72 -14.06 -4.08
N THR A 203 7.64 -13.46 -4.56
CA THR A 203 6.73 -14.07 -5.55
C THR A 203 6.67 -13.24 -6.83
N GLN A 204 6.10 -13.82 -7.90
CA GLN A 204 5.70 -13.09 -9.09
C GLN A 204 4.23 -12.65 -8.94
N PRO A 205 3.94 -11.38 -8.66
CA PRO A 205 2.58 -10.92 -8.42
C PRO A 205 1.78 -10.78 -9.72
N HIS A 206 0.50 -11.13 -9.65
CA HIS A 206 -0.50 -10.78 -10.65
C HIS A 206 -1.54 -9.87 -10.01
N PHE A 207 -1.91 -8.79 -10.69
CA PHE A 207 -2.77 -7.75 -10.12
C PHE A 207 -4.15 -7.73 -10.79
N VAL A 208 -5.21 -7.83 -9.98
CA VAL A 208 -6.60 -7.63 -10.40
C VAL A 208 -7.18 -6.48 -9.58
N ARG A 209 -7.68 -5.44 -10.25
CA ARG A 209 -8.32 -4.28 -9.59
C ARG A 209 -9.82 -4.34 -9.80
N CYS A 210 -10.56 -4.77 -8.79
CA CYS A 210 -12.01 -4.80 -8.82
C CYS A 210 -12.58 -3.37 -8.72
N ILE A 211 -13.58 -3.06 -9.53
CA ILE A 211 -14.26 -1.75 -9.55
C ILE A 211 -15.74 -1.96 -9.25
N ILE A 212 -16.26 -1.23 -8.28
CA ILE A 212 -17.68 -1.19 -7.94
C ILE A 212 -18.37 -0.29 -8.97
N PRO A 213 -19.32 -0.80 -9.78
CA PRO A 213 -19.93 0.00 -10.83
C PRO A 213 -21.00 0.95 -10.28
N ASN A 214 -21.70 0.60 -9.20
CA ASN A 214 -22.71 1.45 -8.53
C ASN A 214 -22.96 0.99 -7.09
N GLU A 215 -23.47 1.89 -6.24
CA GLU A 215 -23.79 1.59 -4.83
C GLU A 215 -25.10 0.79 -4.66
N LEU A 216 -25.98 0.82 -5.66
CA LEU A 216 -27.27 0.12 -5.66
C LEU A 216 -27.13 -1.39 -5.90
N LYS A 217 -25.92 -1.87 -6.18
CA LYS A 217 -25.61 -3.27 -6.53
C LYS A 217 -26.41 -3.79 -7.73
N GLN A 218 -26.76 -2.91 -8.67
CA GLN A 218 -27.54 -3.26 -9.86
C GLN A 218 -26.62 -3.67 -11.03
N PRO A 219 -26.92 -4.77 -11.74
CA PRO A 219 -26.19 -5.12 -12.95
C PRO A 219 -26.46 -4.10 -14.08
N GLY A 220 -25.45 -3.82 -14.90
CA GLY A 220 -25.57 -2.93 -16.07
C GLY A 220 -25.63 -1.43 -15.78
N VAL A 221 -25.65 -1.02 -14.51
CA VAL A 221 -25.63 0.38 -14.10
C VAL A 221 -24.21 0.80 -13.74
N ILE A 222 -23.73 1.92 -14.27
CA ILE A 222 -22.42 2.49 -13.95
C ILE A 222 -22.57 3.93 -13.47
N ASP A 223 -22.00 4.21 -12.31
CA ASP A 223 -21.84 5.55 -11.76
C ASP A 223 -20.43 6.05 -12.09
N SER A 224 -20.35 7.01 -13.01
CA SER A 224 -19.07 7.56 -13.48
C SER A 224 -18.28 8.24 -12.38
N HIS A 225 -18.92 8.91 -11.42
CA HIS A 225 -18.21 9.60 -10.34
C HIS A 225 -17.62 8.59 -9.35
N LEU A 226 -18.38 7.55 -9.00
CA LEU A 226 -17.92 6.46 -8.14
C LEU A 226 -16.75 5.70 -8.77
N VAL A 227 -16.85 5.37 -10.07
CA VAL A 227 -15.79 4.66 -10.79
C VAL A 227 -14.55 5.53 -10.92
N MET A 228 -14.69 6.81 -11.26
CA MET A 228 -13.55 7.75 -11.36
C MET A 228 -12.82 7.89 -10.03
N HIS A 229 -13.57 7.99 -8.92
CA HIS A 229 -12.98 8.04 -7.59
C HIS A 229 -12.17 6.77 -7.29
N GLN A 230 -12.73 5.59 -7.58
CA GLN A 230 -12.01 4.31 -7.38
C GLN A 230 -10.77 4.17 -8.25
N LEU A 231 -10.81 4.56 -9.54
CA LEU A 231 -9.63 4.50 -10.41
C LEU A 231 -8.49 5.41 -9.92
N THR A 232 -8.86 6.54 -9.33
CA THR A 232 -7.91 7.44 -8.64
C THR A 232 -7.34 6.77 -7.39
N CYS A 233 -8.21 6.26 -6.52
CA CYS A 233 -7.83 5.66 -5.25
C CYS A 233 -7.16 4.29 -5.35
N ASN A 234 -7.34 3.55 -6.43
CA ASN A 234 -6.73 2.24 -6.66
C ASN A 234 -5.38 2.35 -7.38
N GLY A 235 -4.91 3.57 -7.67
CA GLY A 235 -3.64 3.81 -8.33
C GLY A 235 -3.63 3.41 -9.81
N VAL A 236 -4.79 3.15 -10.42
CA VAL A 236 -4.89 2.83 -11.86
C VAL A 236 -4.51 4.04 -12.70
N LEU A 237 -5.03 5.23 -12.34
CA LEU A 237 -4.66 6.47 -13.02
C LEU A 237 -3.18 6.79 -12.86
N GLU A 238 -2.62 6.46 -11.68
CA GLU A 238 -1.20 6.65 -11.40
C GLU A 238 -0.35 5.71 -12.25
N GLY A 239 -0.73 4.43 -12.32
CA GLY A 239 -0.11 3.46 -13.24
C GLY A 239 -0.17 3.91 -14.70
N ILE A 240 -1.31 4.44 -15.17
CA ILE A 240 -1.43 4.98 -16.53
C ILE A 240 -0.54 6.21 -16.71
N ARG A 241 -0.53 7.16 -15.76
CA ARG A 241 0.33 8.37 -15.81
C ARG A 241 1.80 7.98 -15.97
N ILE A 242 2.20 6.95 -15.24
CA ILE A 242 3.51 6.35 -15.28
C ILE A 242 3.80 5.70 -16.64
N CYS A 243 2.94 4.78 -17.10
CA CYS A 243 3.12 4.09 -18.38
C CYS A 243 3.18 5.08 -19.55
N ARG A 244 2.44 6.20 -19.46
CA ARG A 244 2.46 7.29 -20.45
C ARG A 244 3.75 8.12 -20.47
N LYS A 245 4.57 8.06 -19.41
CA LYS A 245 5.92 8.65 -19.48
C LYS A 245 6.85 7.80 -20.33
N GLY A 246 6.64 6.48 -20.37
CA GLY A 246 7.33 5.55 -21.27
C GLY A 246 6.61 5.42 -22.62
N PHE A 247 6.64 4.20 -23.19
CA PHE A 247 6.01 3.86 -24.46
C PHE A 247 4.84 2.87 -24.22
N PRO A 248 3.63 3.37 -23.92
CA PRO A 248 2.51 2.51 -23.51
C PRO A 248 1.93 1.70 -24.67
N ASN A 249 2.10 2.17 -25.90
CA ASN A 249 1.64 1.47 -27.10
C ASN A 249 2.80 0.68 -27.70
N ARG A 250 2.63 -0.63 -27.82
CA ARG A 250 3.60 -1.54 -28.42
C ARG A 250 2.95 -2.26 -29.59
N MET A 251 3.69 -2.43 -30.68
CA MET A 251 3.19 -3.10 -31.87
C MET A 251 4.32 -3.90 -32.50
N ASN A 252 4.04 -5.16 -32.85
CA ASN A 252 5.02 -6.00 -33.52
C ASN A 252 5.37 -5.41 -34.90
N TYR A 253 6.64 -5.50 -35.29
CA TYR A 253 7.10 -4.95 -36.57
C TYR A 253 6.32 -5.43 -37.80
N PRO A 254 5.94 -6.72 -37.94
CA PRO A 254 5.14 -7.17 -39.08
C PRO A 254 3.77 -6.49 -39.14
N ASP A 255 3.10 -6.35 -38.00
CA ASP A 255 1.80 -5.68 -37.90
C ASP A 255 1.93 -4.18 -38.20
N PHE A 256 3.03 -3.55 -37.74
CA PHE A 256 3.34 -2.15 -38.03
C PHE A 256 3.57 -1.91 -39.50
N LYS A 257 4.42 -2.71 -40.14
CA LYS A 257 4.65 -2.66 -41.57
C LYS A 257 3.34 -2.84 -42.34
N LEU A 258 2.55 -3.87 -42.02
CA LEU A 258 1.31 -4.15 -42.73
C LEU A 258 0.30 -2.99 -42.62
N ARG A 259 0.12 -2.45 -41.41
CA ARG A 259 -0.87 -1.40 -41.13
C ARG A 259 -0.46 -0.04 -41.68
N TYR A 260 0.81 0.33 -41.57
CA TYR A 260 1.28 1.69 -41.82
C TYR A 260 2.12 1.85 -43.10
N LYS A 261 2.34 0.79 -43.90
CA LYS A 261 3.00 0.87 -45.22
C LYS A 261 2.42 1.96 -46.10
N ILE A 262 1.11 2.21 -46.01
CA ILE A 262 0.42 3.23 -46.81
C ILE A 262 0.92 4.67 -46.54
N LEU A 263 1.41 4.96 -45.33
CA LEU A 263 1.87 6.31 -44.96
C LEU A 263 3.14 6.71 -45.72
N TYR A 264 4.00 5.75 -46.05
CA TYR A 264 5.23 5.99 -46.80
C TYR A 264 5.58 4.85 -47.76
N ALA A 265 4.62 4.50 -48.63
CA ALA A 265 4.75 3.36 -49.55
C ALA A 265 5.97 3.46 -50.49
N LYS A 266 6.41 4.68 -50.82
CA LYS A 266 7.56 4.92 -51.71
C LYS A 266 8.90 4.50 -51.09
N GLY A 267 9.03 4.51 -49.77
CA GLY A 267 10.27 4.15 -49.08
C GLY A 267 10.37 2.67 -48.70
N VAL A 268 9.24 1.97 -48.61
CA VAL A 268 9.19 0.57 -48.16
C VAL A 268 9.37 -0.37 -49.34
N LYS A 269 10.55 -1.00 -49.43
CA LYS A 269 10.84 -2.05 -50.43
C LYS A 269 10.28 -3.41 -49.97
N ASP A 270 9.91 -4.28 -50.91
CA ASP A 270 9.29 -5.57 -50.56
C ASP A 270 10.23 -6.52 -49.80
N ASN A 271 11.54 -6.47 -50.09
CA ASN A 271 12.58 -7.29 -49.42
C ASN A 271 13.10 -6.68 -48.10
N MET A 272 12.55 -5.55 -47.65
CA MET A 272 12.99 -4.88 -46.43
C MET A 272 12.49 -5.61 -45.19
N SER A 273 13.33 -5.74 -44.16
CA SER A 273 12.91 -6.36 -42.90
C SER A 273 11.76 -5.56 -42.27
N PRO A 274 10.86 -6.19 -41.50
CA PRO A 274 9.77 -5.47 -40.83
C PRO A 274 10.26 -4.33 -39.92
N GLU A 275 11.40 -4.52 -39.25
CA GLU A 275 12.04 -3.52 -38.39
C GLU A 275 12.55 -2.31 -39.19
N GLU A 276 13.30 -2.56 -40.26
CA GLU A 276 13.79 -1.51 -41.17
C GLU A 276 12.62 -0.73 -41.80
N ALA A 277 11.57 -1.45 -42.19
CA ALA A 277 10.37 -0.84 -42.74
C ALA A 277 9.65 0.06 -41.73
N ALA A 278 9.56 -0.36 -40.46
CA ALA A 278 8.97 0.46 -39.41
C ALA A 278 9.74 1.77 -39.23
N LYS A 279 11.08 1.70 -39.19
CA LYS A 279 11.94 2.89 -39.12
C LYS A 279 11.71 3.84 -40.30
N VAL A 280 11.76 3.32 -41.52
CA VAL A 280 11.58 4.12 -42.75
C VAL A 280 10.18 4.75 -42.83
N ILE A 281 9.14 4.05 -42.37
CA ILE A 281 7.78 4.59 -42.32
C ILE A 281 7.69 5.74 -41.32
N LEU A 282 8.24 5.58 -40.11
CA LEU A 282 8.20 6.59 -39.05
C LEU A 282 8.97 7.85 -39.43
N GLU A 283 10.18 7.69 -39.97
CA GLU A 283 11.01 8.80 -40.47
C GLU A 283 10.36 9.49 -41.68
N GLY A 284 9.83 8.71 -42.64
CA GLY A 284 9.16 9.24 -43.83
C GLY A 284 7.84 9.96 -43.53
N ALA A 285 7.14 9.56 -42.46
CA ALA A 285 5.95 10.24 -41.96
C ALA A 285 6.28 11.46 -41.07
N ALA A 286 7.56 11.76 -40.85
CA ALA A 286 8.04 12.85 -40.00
C ALA A 286 7.48 12.82 -38.56
N VAL A 287 7.37 11.62 -37.98
CA VAL A 287 6.98 11.47 -36.58
C VAL A 287 8.13 11.90 -35.68
N ASP A 288 7.82 12.67 -34.65
CA ASP A 288 8.77 13.15 -33.65
C ASP A 288 9.62 11.98 -33.09
N PRO A 289 10.96 12.01 -33.24
CA PRO A 289 11.87 11.00 -32.70
C PRO A 289 11.77 10.79 -31.19
N GLU A 290 11.23 11.73 -30.42
CA GLU A 290 11.01 11.54 -28.98
C GLU A 290 9.81 10.63 -28.69
N GLN A 291 8.89 10.44 -29.64
CA GLN A 291 7.61 9.75 -29.44
C GLN A 291 7.64 8.24 -29.78
N TRP A 292 8.76 7.73 -30.29
CA TRP A 292 8.89 6.31 -30.64
C TRP A 292 10.28 5.75 -30.34
N ARG A 293 10.36 4.44 -30.15
CA ARG A 293 11.60 3.68 -30.03
C ARG A 293 11.45 2.40 -30.83
N LEU A 294 12.57 1.89 -31.33
CA LEU A 294 12.67 0.56 -31.90
C LEU A 294 13.21 -0.34 -30.78
N GLY A 295 12.46 -1.41 -30.50
CA GLY A 295 12.73 -2.42 -29.50
C GLY A 295 12.62 -3.84 -30.04
#